data_AF-A0A8B6EEU1-F1
#
_entry.id   AF-A0A8B6EEU1-F1
#
_cell.length_a   1.000
_cell.length_b   1.000
_cell.length_c   1.000
_cell.angle_alpha   90.00
_cell.angle_beta   90.00
_cell.angle_gamma   90.00
#
_symmetry.space_group_name_H-M   'P 1'
#
loop_
_entity.id
_entity.type
_entity.pdbx_description
1 polymer ?
#
loop_
_entity_poly.entity_id
_entity_poly.type
_entity_poly.pdbx_seq_one_letter_code
_entity_poly.pdbx_strand_id
1 'polypeptide(L)'
;MCEVGWDTLHDEFQRIVEEDKKRKDHDEIFDQLKVAVVATSKAKHQWESKAEDSLRVMQKNTLDDKTIPDKQHWDMAVKFMEETLREKLQQTESKLKEMTGPSTSEQWFSWQYKTEQHKQRDQAKAELDKILSREPIKETWHHVYRQHFVKKSLSQAQECKKGFYYYKEGFSDSGLDCSDVVLFWRLHRMLQVTSNALRQQVVNNEARRLERIIKEVLEEYSENKNTLKTLLTGRRVTLAEELKTVRQIQDKLEEFIQALNKEK
;
A
#
# COMPACT_ATOMS: atom_id res chain seq x y z
N MET A 1 2.26 9.41 -2.52
CA MET A 1 3.12 8.46 -3.26
C MET A 1 4.42 8.19 -2.50
N CYS A 2 5.18 9.21 -2.10
CA CYS A 2 6.36 9.00 -1.25
C CYS A 2 6.01 8.34 0.10
N GLU A 3 4.90 8.75 0.72
CA GLU A 3 4.37 8.11 1.94
C GLU A 3 4.11 6.61 1.75
N VAL A 4 3.36 6.23 0.70
CA VAL A 4 3.14 4.82 0.34
C VAL A 4 4.46 4.07 0.08
N GLY A 5 5.44 4.73 -0.54
CA GLY A 5 6.78 4.16 -0.74
C GLY A 5 7.53 3.94 0.58
N TRP A 6 7.42 4.89 1.50
CA TRP A 6 7.98 4.82 2.85
C TRP A 6 7.32 3.71 3.66
N ASP A 7 6.00 3.62 3.66
CA ASP A 7 5.25 2.56 4.34
C ASP A 7 5.65 1.19 3.80
N THR A 8 5.61 1.02 2.49
CA THR A 8 6.01 -0.24 1.82
C THR A 8 7.44 -0.65 2.21
N LEU A 9 8.39 0.28 2.23
CA LEU A 9 9.78 -0.03 2.58
C LEU A 9 9.90 -0.52 4.02
N HIS A 10 9.23 0.14 4.96
CA HIS A 10 9.29 -0.24 6.38
C HIS A 10 8.51 -1.51 6.67
N ASP A 11 7.38 -1.73 6.01
CA ASP A 11 6.60 -2.95 6.12
C ASP A 11 7.39 -4.16 5.61
N GLU A 12 8.06 -4.02 4.46
CA GLU A 12 8.94 -5.06 3.93
C GLU A 12 10.14 -5.34 4.85
N PHE A 13 10.75 -4.30 5.42
CA PHE A 13 11.82 -4.46 6.40
C PHE A 13 11.34 -5.19 7.66
N GLN A 14 10.17 -4.82 8.19
CA GLN A 14 9.57 -5.49 9.33
C GLN A 14 9.22 -6.95 9.00
N ARG A 15 8.69 -7.21 7.81
CA ARG A 15 8.40 -8.58 7.34
C ARG A 15 9.66 -9.45 7.33
N ILE A 16 10.79 -8.93 6.85
CA ILE A 16 12.07 -9.66 6.85
C ILE A 16 12.49 -10.05 8.28
N VAL A 17 12.33 -9.14 9.24
CA VAL A 17 12.65 -9.41 10.66
C VAL A 17 11.69 -10.43 11.26
N GLU A 18 10.41 -10.40 10.89
CA GLU A 18 9.40 -11.36 11.34
C GLU A 18 9.56 -12.75 10.72
N GLU A 19 10.05 -12.83 9.48
CA GLU A 19 10.36 -14.10 8.81
C GLU A 19 11.55 -14.81 9.46
N ASP A 20 12.57 -14.06 9.88
CA ASP A 20 13.74 -14.62 10.58
C ASP A 20 13.35 -15.32 11.90
N LYS A 21 12.38 -14.75 12.64
CA LYS A 21 11.84 -15.36 13.87
C LYS A 21 11.18 -16.73 13.66
N LYS A 22 10.73 -17.04 12.44
CA LYS A 22 10.05 -18.31 12.13
C LYS A 22 11.03 -19.43 11.79
N ARG A 23 12.32 -19.15 11.70
CA ARG A 23 13.33 -20.15 11.34
C ARG A 23 13.60 -21.11 12.50
N LYS A 24 13.88 -22.38 12.16
CA LYS A 24 14.16 -23.44 13.16
C LYS A 24 15.44 -23.18 13.97
N ASP A 25 16.37 -22.42 13.41
CA ASP A 25 17.67 -22.04 13.97
C ASP A 25 17.67 -20.62 14.55
N HIS A 26 16.51 -20.01 14.75
CA HIS A 26 16.38 -18.65 15.28
C HIS A 26 16.90 -18.54 16.71
N ASP A 27 17.69 -17.49 16.95
CA ASP A 27 18.21 -17.16 18.27
C ASP A 27 17.45 -15.97 18.87
N GLU A 28 16.64 -16.26 19.89
CA GLU A 28 15.78 -15.27 20.56
C GLU A 28 16.58 -14.16 21.26
N ILE A 29 17.88 -14.36 21.53
CA ILE A 29 18.76 -13.40 22.21
C ILE A 29 18.75 -12.03 21.51
N PHE A 30 18.62 -12.01 20.18
CA PHE A 30 18.67 -10.77 19.39
C PHE A 30 17.30 -10.15 19.13
N ASP A 31 16.20 -10.73 19.61
CA ASP A 31 14.87 -10.26 19.22
C ASP A 31 14.55 -8.87 19.72
N GLN A 32 14.87 -8.57 20.98
CA GLN A 32 14.66 -7.24 21.53
C GLN A 32 15.56 -6.20 20.85
N LEU A 33 16.82 -6.58 20.54
CA LEU A 33 17.73 -5.75 19.77
C LEU A 33 17.16 -5.45 18.37
N LYS A 34 16.70 -6.47 17.64
CA LYS A 34 16.10 -6.32 16.30
C LYS A 34 14.89 -5.39 16.34
N VAL A 35 13.99 -5.55 17.31
CA VAL A 35 12.81 -4.68 17.47
C VAL A 35 13.23 -3.23 17.75
N ALA A 36 14.17 -3.01 18.66
CA ALA A 36 14.66 -1.67 19.00
C ALA A 36 15.37 -0.99 17.82
N VAL A 37 16.18 -1.74 17.07
CA VAL A 37 16.85 -1.27 15.85
C VAL A 37 15.81 -0.91 14.80
N VAL A 38 14.80 -1.76 14.54
CA VAL A 38 13.73 -1.47 13.56
C VAL A 38 13.00 -0.18 13.92
N ALA A 39 12.58 -0.03 15.18
CA ALA A 39 11.85 1.16 15.63
C ALA A 39 12.70 2.44 15.52
N THR A 40 13.96 2.37 15.95
CA THR A 40 14.87 3.53 15.94
C THR A 40 15.28 3.90 14.51
N SER A 41 15.56 2.93 13.65
CA SER A 41 15.86 3.16 12.23
C SER A 41 14.66 3.79 11.53
N LYS A 42 13.43 3.32 11.78
CA LYS A 42 12.20 3.91 11.24
C LYS A 42 12.01 5.36 11.68
N ALA A 43 12.28 5.67 12.96
CA ALA A 43 12.17 7.02 13.49
C ALA A 43 13.25 7.98 12.93
N LYS A 44 14.47 7.48 12.68
CA LYS A 44 15.56 8.26 12.09
C LYS A 44 15.47 8.38 10.56
N HIS A 45 14.72 7.49 9.90
CA HIS A 45 14.66 7.44 8.44
C HIS A 45 13.88 8.63 7.84
N GLN A 46 14.62 9.52 7.19
CA GLN A 46 14.06 10.60 6.40
C GLN A 46 14.18 10.29 4.92
N TRP A 47 13.03 10.30 4.24
CA TRP A 47 12.95 10.15 2.80
C TRP A 47 13.71 11.28 2.09
N GLU A 48 14.25 11.01 0.90
CA GLU A 48 14.91 12.04 0.10
C GLU A 48 13.99 13.24 -0.19
N SER A 49 14.41 14.45 0.19
CA SER A 49 13.59 15.67 0.08
C SER A 49 13.23 16.04 -1.36
N LYS A 50 14.11 15.74 -2.33
CA LYS A 50 13.89 16.01 -3.77
C LYS A 50 13.02 14.97 -4.47
N ALA A 51 12.68 13.88 -3.78
CA ALA A 51 11.87 12.79 -4.32
C ALA A 51 10.51 13.27 -4.83
N GLU A 52 9.84 14.05 -3.99
CA GLU A 52 8.48 14.50 -4.25
C GLU A 52 8.44 15.42 -5.47
N ASP A 53 9.36 16.38 -5.54
CA ASP A 53 9.47 17.30 -6.68
C ASP A 53 9.81 16.55 -7.97
N SER A 54 10.70 15.56 -7.90
CA SER A 54 11.07 14.73 -9.06
C SER A 54 9.85 13.95 -9.60
N LEU A 55 9.07 13.33 -8.71
CA LEU A 55 7.83 12.64 -9.09
C LEU A 55 6.79 13.63 -9.63
N ARG A 56 6.65 14.81 -9.03
CA ARG A 56 5.72 15.85 -9.47
C ARG A 56 6.03 16.36 -10.88
N VAL A 57 7.31 16.60 -11.19
CA VAL A 57 7.76 17.00 -12.53
C VAL A 57 7.45 15.90 -13.54
N MET A 58 7.73 14.65 -13.19
CA MET A 58 7.45 13.49 -14.04
C MET A 58 5.95 13.31 -14.31
N GLN A 59 5.11 13.48 -13.27
CA GLN A 59 3.65 13.48 -13.38
C GLN A 59 3.17 14.54 -14.35
N LYS A 60 3.61 15.79 -14.12
CA LYS A 60 3.21 16.94 -14.93
C LYS A 60 3.59 16.74 -16.40
N ASN A 61 4.83 16.39 -16.68
CA ASN A 61 5.31 16.17 -18.05
C ASN A 61 4.53 15.07 -18.76
N THR A 62 4.18 14.00 -18.05
CA THR A 62 3.40 12.89 -18.63
C THR A 62 1.94 13.25 -18.86
N LEU A 63 1.36 14.10 -18.01
CA LEU A 63 -0.02 14.59 -18.15
C LEU A 63 -0.17 15.68 -19.21
N ASP A 64 0.89 16.44 -19.47
CA ASP A 64 0.91 17.48 -20.51
C ASP A 64 1.03 16.85 -21.92
N ASP A 65 1.57 15.64 -22.05
CA ASP A 65 1.69 14.91 -23.31
C ASP A 65 0.34 14.34 -23.77
N LYS A 66 -0.31 15.01 -24.73
CA LYS A 66 -1.62 14.61 -25.30
C LYS A 66 -1.52 13.59 -26.44
N THR A 67 -0.33 13.14 -26.79
CA THR A 67 -0.12 12.30 -27.98
C THR A 67 -0.24 10.81 -27.63
N ILE A 68 -1.07 10.09 -28.39
CA ILE A 68 -1.11 8.63 -28.39
C ILE A 68 -0.32 8.17 -29.61
N PRO A 69 0.82 7.47 -29.41
CA PRO A 69 1.78 7.23 -30.49
C PRO A 69 1.26 6.22 -31.54
N ASP A 70 0.53 5.19 -31.13
CA ASP A 70 0.03 4.15 -32.02
C ASP A 70 -1.28 3.50 -31.52
N LYS A 71 -1.84 2.63 -32.36
CA LYS A 71 -3.10 1.92 -32.08
C LYS A 71 -3.00 0.99 -30.86
N GLN A 72 -1.85 0.38 -30.61
CA GLN A 72 -1.68 -0.51 -29.47
C GLN A 72 -1.80 0.28 -28.16
N HIS A 73 -1.20 1.46 -28.10
CA HIS A 73 -1.30 2.37 -26.96
C HIS A 73 -2.73 2.91 -26.80
N TRP A 74 -3.45 3.18 -27.90
CA TRP A 74 -4.87 3.51 -27.89
C TRP A 74 -5.72 2.38 -27.29
N ASP A 75 -5.55 1.14 -27.75
CA ASP A 75 -6.30 -0.02 -27.27
C ASP A 75 -6.02 -0.30 -25.78
N MET A 76 -4.77 -0.09 -25.33
CA MET A 76 -4.41 -0.14 -23.91
C MET A 76 -5.14 0.94 -23.08
N ALA A 77 -5.23 2.17 -23.58
CA ALA A 77 -5.96 3.25 -22.92
C ALA A 77 -7.45 2.91 -22.77
N VAL A 78 -8.07 2.42 -23.85
CA VAL A 78 -9.48 2.01 -23.85
C VAL A 78 -9.70 0.86 -22.88
N LYS A 79 -8.83 -0.13 -22.87
CA LYS A 79 -8.91 -1.27 -21.93
C LYS A 79 -8.82 -0.80 -20.48
N PHE A 80 -7.84 0.05 -20.15
CA PHE A 80 -7.69 0.60 -18.81
C PHE A 80 -8.91 1.42 -18.38
N MET A 81 -9.43 2.27 -19.27
CA MET A 81 -10.65 3.03 -19.02
C MET A 81 -11.85 2.10 -18.79
N GLU A 82 -12.01 1.08 -19.63
CA GLU A 82 -13.09 0.08 -19.51
C GLU A 82 -13.02 -0.66 -18.17
N GLU A 83 -11.83 -1.16 -17.79
CA GLU A 83 -11.61 -1.86 -16.52
C GLU A 83 -11.89 -0.95 -15.32
N THR A 84 -11.38 0.29 -15.34
CA THR A 84 -11.60 1.27 -14.27
C THR A 84 -13.09 1.60 -14.11
N LEU A 85 -13.80 1.84 -15.21
CA LEU A 85 -15.23 2.13 -15.18
C LEU A 85 -16.05 0.92 -14.70
N ARG A 86 -15.69 -0.30 -15.11
CA ARG A 86 -16.33 -1.53 -14.63
C ARG A 86 -16.14 -1.73 -13.13
N GLU A 87 -14.93 -1.53 -12.62
CA GLU A 87 -14.64 -1.63 -11.19
C GLU A 87 -15.46 -0.60 -10.39
N LYS A 88 -15.50 0.65 -10.85
CA LYS A 88 -16.33 1.70 -10.21
C LYS A 88 -17.81 1.41 -10.29
N LEU A 89 -18.29 0.82 -11.38
CA LEU A 89 -19.68 0.40 -11.52
C LEU A 89 -20.01 -0.68 -10.49
N GLN A 90 -19.20 -1.73 -10.42
CA GLN A 90 -19.39 -2.84 -9.48
C GLN A 90 -19.37 -2.37 -8.02
N GLN A 91 -18.43 -1.49 -7.65
CA GLN A 91 -18.38 -0.88 -6.31
C GLN A 91 -19.67 -0.11 -6.00
N THR A 92 -20.17 0.66 -6.96
CA THR A 92 -21.39 1.47 -6.79
C THR A 92 -22.62 0.59 -6.66
N GLU A 93 -22.76 -0.44 -7.50
CA GLU A 93 -23.88 -1.38 -7.46
C GLU A 93 -23.87 -2.22 -6.18
N SER A 94 -22.69 -2.65 -5.72
CA SER A 94 -22.54 -3.37 -4.46
C SER A 94 -22.93 -2.50 -3.27
N LYS A 95 -22.48 -1.24 -3.25
CA LYS A 95 -22.86 -0.31 -2.18
C LYS A 95 -24.35 -0.01 -2.19
N LEU A 96 -24.93 0.17 -3.38
CA LEU A 96 -26.37 0.38 -3.53
C LEU A 96 -27.15 -0.83 -2.99
N LYS A 97 -26.73 -2.04 -3.35
CA LYS A 97 -27.34 -3.29 -2.88
C LYS A 97 -27.22 -3.50 -1.37
N GLU A 98 -26.08 -3.19 -0.77
CA GLU A 98 -25.89 -3.20 0.69
C GLU A 98 -26.93 -2.30 1.38
N MET A 99 -27.21 -1.14 0.80
CA MET A 99 -28.17 -0.18 1.36
C MET A 99 -29.63 -0.57 1.15
N THR A 100 -29.99 -1.16 -0.01
CA THR A 100 -31.39 -1.50 -0.35
C THR A 100 -31.79 -2.93 -0.01
N GLY A 101 -30.83 -3.77 0.40
CA GLY A 101 -31.04 -5.16 0.74
C GLY A 101 -31.22 -6.11 -0.46
N PRO A 102 -31.50 -7.40 -0.20
CA PRO A 102 -31.51 -8.45 -1.22
C PRO A 102 -32.64 -8.24 -2.25
N SER A 103 -32.37 -8.55 -3.51
CA SER A 103 -33.36 -8.48 -4.58
C SER A 103 -34.50 -9.48 -4.39
N THR A 104 -35.63 -9.29 -5.06
CA THR A 104 -36.77 -10.22 -4.99
C THR A 104 -36.38 -11.65 -5.37
N SER A 105 -35.52 -11.81 -6.38
CA SER A 105 -34.97 -13.12 -6.76
C SER A 105 -34.15 -13.75 -5.61
N GLU A 106 -33.27 -12.99 -4.97
CA GLU A 106 -32.41 -13.49 -3.89
C GLU A 106 -33.18 -13.82 -2.59
N GLN A 107 -34.28 -13.11 -2.33
CA GLN A 107 -35.18 -13.44 -1.23
C GLN A 107 -35.81 -14.83 -1.41
N TRP A 108 -36.13 -15.20 -2.65
CA TRP A 108 -36.77 -16.47 -2.97
C TRP A 108 -35.79 -17.63 -3.15
N PHE A 109 -34.66 -17.43 -3.85
CA PHE A 109 -33.70 -18.49 -4.12
C PHE A 109 -32.71 -18.73 -2.97
N SER A 110 -32.39 -17.68 -2.19
CA SER A 110 -31.37 -17.74 -1.15
C SER A 110 -31.93 -17.42 0.25
N TRP A 111 -33.26 -17.39 0.40
CA TRP A 111 -33.97 -17.14 1.67
C TRP A 111 -33.43 -15.92 2.44
N GLN A 112 -33.03 -14.87 1.72
CA GLN A 112 -32.54 -13.63 2.32
C GLN A 112 -33.71 -12.71 2.67
N TYR A 113 -33.57 -11.90 3.71
CA TYR A 113 -34.63 -11.00 4.16
C TYR A 113 -34.20 -9.54 4.13
N LYS A 114 -35.10 -8.65 3.70
CA LYS A 114 -34.91 -7.20 3.83
C LYS A 114 -35.19 -6.77 5.27
N THR A 115 -34.28 -6.00 5.86
CA THR A 115 -34.53 -5.29 7.12
C THR A 115 -35.52 -4.14 6.89
N GLU A 116 -36.07 -3.59 7.97
CA GLU A 116 -37.00 -2.46 7.87
C GLU A 116 -36.33 -1.23 7.22
N GLN A 117 -35.04 -1.00 7.52
CA GLN A 117 -34.26 0.03 6.84
C GLN A 117 -34.05 -0.27 5.35
N HIS A 118 -33.85 -1.53 4.96
CA HIS A 118 -33.75 -1.91 3.54
C HIS A 118 -35.07 -1.66 2.80
N LYS A 119 -36.22 -2.00 3.40
CA LYS A 119 -37.54 -1.74 2.83
C LYS A 119 -37.80 -0.25 2.66
N GLN A 120 -37.48 0.55 3.68
CA GLN A 120 -37.60 2.02 3.61
C GLN A 120 -36.66 2.62 2.55
N ARG A 121 -35.41 2.15 2.45
CA ARG A 121 -34.44 2.61 1.44
C ARG A 121 -34.81 2.19 0.01
N ASP A 122 -35.41 1.01 -0.16
CA ASP A 122 -35.87 0.51 -1.45
C ASP A 122 -37.14 1.24 -1.95
N GLN A 123 -38.08 1.50 -1.03
CA GLN A 123 -39.24 2.36 -1.30
C GLN A 123 -38.82 3.79 -1.58
N ALA A 124 -37.88 4.34 -0.80
CA ALA A 124 -37.30 5.65 -1.04
C ALA A 124 -36.60 5.71 -2.40
N LYS A 125 -35.86 4.66 -2.81
CA LYS A 125 -35.23 4.57 -4.15
C LYS A 125 -36.26 4.62 -5.29
N ALA A 126 -37.35 3.86 -5.19
CA ALA A 126 -38.39 3.82 -6.23
C ALA A 126 -39.12 5.17 -6.39
N GLU A 127 -39.33 5.90 -5.29
CA GLU A 127 -39.90 7.24 -5.33
C GLU A 127 -38.86 8.31 -5.75
N LEU A 128 -37.58 8.14 -5.38
CA LEU A 128 -36.47 8.98 -5.81
C LEU A 128 -36.29 8.96 -7.34
N ASP A 129 -36.44 7.80 -7.99
CA ASP A 129 -36.37 7.70 -9.46
C ASP A 129 -37.42 8.56 -10.17
N LYS A 130 -38.56 8.85 -9.53
CA LYS A 130 -39.59 9.78 -10.04
C LYS A 130 -39.26 11.25 -9.77
N ILE A 131 -38.70 11.54 -8.58
CA ILE A 131 -38.44 12.88 -8.07
C ILE A 131 -37.13 13.48 -8.61
N LEU A 132 -36.17 12.65 -9.02
CA LEU A 132 -34.87 13.04 -9.58
C LEU A 132 -34.96 13.82 -10.93
N SER A 133 -36.15 14.32 -11.26
CA SER A 133 -36.47 15.29 -12.30
C SER A 133 -36.60 16.75 -11.79
N ARG A 134 -36.43 17.07 -10.48
CA ARG A 134 -36.48 18.46 -9.91
C ARG A 134 -35.39 18.83 -8.86
N GLU A 135 -34.98 20.11 -8.79
CA GLU A 135 -33.74 20.67 -8.15
C GLU A 135 -33.21 20.13 -6.78
N PRO A 136 -34.00 19.72 -5.78
CA PRO A 136 -33.49 19.07 -4.55
C PRO A 136 -32.73 17.76 -4.80
N ILE A 137 -32.82 17.23 -6.03
CA ILE A 137 -31.97 16.22 -6.66
C ILE A 137 -30.54 16.16 -6.12
N LYS A 138 -29.85 17.30 -5.94
CA LYS A 138 -28.38 17.40 -5.82
C LYS A 138 -27.72 16.49 -4.77
N GLU A 139 -28.37 16.15 -3.66
CA GLU A 139 -27.74 15.38 -2.57
C GLU A 139 -27.66 13.87 -2.84
N THR A 140 -28.67 13.25 -3.47
CA THR A 140 -28.65 11.84 -3.91
C THR A 140 -28.29 11.69 -5.38
N TRP A 141 -28.36 12.78 -6.15
CA TRP A 141 -27.92 12.90 -7.53
C TRP A 141 -26.55 12.29 -7.72
N HIS A 142 -25.61 12.61 -6.83
CA HIS A 142 -24.22 12.23 -7.04
C HIS A 142 -24.04 10.71 -7.21
N HIS A 143 -24.83 9.86 -6.54
CA HIS A 143 -24.77 8.42 -6.71
C HIS A 143 -25.48 7.94 -7.98
N VAL A 144 -26.70 8.42 -8.25
CA VAL A 144 -27.50 8.01 -9.41
C VAL A 144 -26.90 8.54 -10.71
N TYR A 145 -26.54 9.82 -10.72
CA TYR A 145 -25.77 10.46 -11.78
C TYR A 145 -24.47 9.71 -12.03
N ARG A 146 -23.71 9.36 -10.97
CA ARG A 146 -22.48 8.59 -11.15
C ARG A 146 -22.73 7.24 -11.79
N GLN A 147 -23.77 6.50 -11.40
CA GLN A 147 -24.11 5.23 -12.03
C GLN A 147 -24.47 5.41 -13.51
N HIS A 148 -25.35 6.36 -13.83
CA HIS A 148 -25.75 6.66 -15.21
C HIS A 148 -24.56 7.14 -16.05
N PHE A 149 -23.78 8.09 -15.52
CA PHE A 149 -22.58 8.62 -16.14
C PHE A 149 -21.59 7.51 -16.46
N VAL A 150 -21.27 6.65 -15.49
CA VAL A 150 -20.34 5.51 -15.68
C VAL A 150 -20.87 4.54 -16.74
N LYS A 151 -22.17 4.21 -16.75
CA LYS A 151 -22.77 3.35 -17.78
C LYS A 151 -22.67 3.97 -19.17
N LYS A 152 -22.94 5.26 -19.29
CA LYS A 152 -22.84 6.00 -20.55
C LYS A 152 -21.38 6.05 -21.04
N SER A 153 -20.45 6.43 -20.18
CA SER A 153 -19.02 6.48 -20.50
C SER A 153 -18.47 5.09 -20.88
N LEU A 154 -18.97 4.02 -20.26
CA LEU A 154 -18.59 2.64 -20.62
C LEU A 154 -19.06 2.26 -22.03
N SER A 155 -20.28 2.63 -22.41
CA SER A 155 -20.78 2.43 -23.79
C SER A 155 -19.91 3.19 -24.79
N GLN A 156 -19.64 4.47 -24.50
CA GLN A 156 -18.81 5.34 -25.33
C GLN A 156 -17.38 4.81 -25.47
N ALA A 157 -16.79 4.29 -24.39
CA ALA A 157 -15.49 3.62 -24.41
C ALA A 157 -15.46 2.42 -25.37
N GLN A 158 -16.52 1.62 -25.41
CA GLN A 158 -16.63 0.47 -26.30
C GLN A 158 -16.72 0.91 -27.77
N GLU A 159 -17.44 1.98 -28.05
CA GLU A 159 -17.55 2.59 -29.38
C GLU A 159 -16.20 3.17 -29.84
N CYS A 160 -15.44 3.78 -28.93
CA CYS A 160 -14.11 4.34 -29.19
C CYS A 160 -13.02 3.31 -29.53
N LYS A 161 -13.28 1.99 -29.44
CA LYS A 161 -12.35 0.94 -29.89
C LYS A 161 -12.01 1.05 -31.38
N LYS A 162 -12.94 1.56 -32.20
CA LYS A 162 -12.72 1.81 -33.64
C LYS A 162 -12.33 3.27 -33.93
N GLY A 163 -12.25 4.10 -32.89
CA GLY A 163 -12.08 5.56 -32.98
C GLY A 163 -10.67 6.05 -33.33
N PHE A 164 -9.65 5.18 -33.30
CA PHE A 164 -8.25 5.57 -33.55
C PHE A 164 -8.03 6.24 -34.91
N TYR A 165 -8.76 5.79 -35.95
CA TYR A 165 -8.70 6.42 -37.28
C TYR A 165 -9.11 7.90 -37.22
N TYR A 166 -10.26 8.18 -36.58
CA TYR A 166 -10.79 9.55 -36.45
C TYR A 166 -9.95 10.44 -35.53
N TYR A 167 -9.30 9.87 -34.52
CA TYR A 167 -8.32 10.57 -33.69
C TYR A 167 -7.16 11.11 -34.55
N LYS A 168 -6.65 10.31 -35.49
CA LYS A 168 -5.53 10.69 -36.36
C LYS A 168 -5.90 11.79 -37.37
N GLU A 169 -7.15 11.82 -37.83
CA GLU A 169 -7.66 12.84 -38.76
C GLU A 169 -8.20 14.12 -38.09
N GLY A 170 -8.19 14.20 -36.75
CA GLY A 170 -8.52 15.42 -36.01
C GLY A 170 -9.99 15.60 -35.59
N PHE A 171 -10.77 14.52 -35.50
CA PHE A 171 -12.17 14.52 -35.02
C PHE A 171 -13.18 15.40 -35.78
N SER A 172 -12.95 15.70 -37.06
CA SER A 172 -13.94 16.39 -37.89
C SER A 172 -15.06 15.42 -38.33
N ASP A 173 -16.30 15.65 -37.87
CA ASP A 173 -17.57 15.12 -38.40
C ASP A 173 -18.01 13.67 -38.12
N SER A 174 -17.31 12.86 -37.33
CA SER A 174 -17.73 11.47 -37.07
C SER A 174 -18.81 11.28 -35.99
N GLY A 175 -19.15 12.33 -35.23
CA GLY A 175 -20.08 12.26 -34.08
C GLY A 175 -19.56 11.43 -32.89
N LEU A 176 -18.37 10.83 -32.99
CA LEU A 176 -17.70 10.06 -31.96
C LEU A 176 -16.74 10.96 -31.17
N ASP A 177 -17.09 11.30 -29.93
CA ASP A 177 -16.21 11.99 -29.00
C ASP A 177 -15.39 10.96 -28.21
N CYS A 178 -14.11 10.81 -28.54
CA CYS A 178 -13.18 9.92 -27.83
C CYS A 178 -12.10 10.70 -27.06
N SER A 179 -12.36 11.96 -26.71
CA SER A 179 -11.43 12.81 -25.94
C SER A 179 -11.07 12.21 -24.57
N ASP A 180 -12.01 11.49 -23.94
CA ASP A 180 -11.78 10.75 -22.69
C ASP A 180 -10.70 9.68 -22.82
N VAL A 181 -10.57 9.02 -23.99
CA VAL A 181 -9.51 8.03 -24.22
C VAL A 181 -8.12 8.66 -24.07
N VAL A 182 -7.94 9.89 -24.56
CA VAL A 182 -6.69 10.65 -24.44
C VAL A 182 -6.42 11.06 -23.00
N LEU A 183 -7.45 11.37 -22.22
CA LEU A 183 -7.32 11.63 -20.78
C LEU A 183 -6.89 10.37 -20.02
N PHE A 184 -7.59 9.24 -20.23
CA PHE A 184 -7.28 7.98 -19.56
C PHE A 184 -5.92 7.42 -19.96
N TRP A 185 -5.50 7.61 -21.22
CA TRP A 185 -4.13 7.30 -21.66
C TRP A 185 -3.09 8.04 -20.83
N ARG A 186 -3.25 9.35 -20.67
CA ARG A 186 -2.32 10.20 -19.90
C ARG A 186 -2.30 9.83 -18.43
N LEU A 187 -3.45 9.56 -17.84
CA LEU A 187 -3.55 9.09 -16.45
C LEU A 187 -2.86 7.74 -16.26
N HIS A 188 -3.14 6.77 -17.14
CA HIS A 188 -2.51 5.45 -17.10
C HIS A 188 -0.99 5.54 -17.23
N ARG A 189 -0.51 6.29 -18.24
CA ARG A 189 0.93 6.49 -18.46
C ARG A 189 1.59 7.20 -17.28
N MET A 190 0.93 8.22 -16.72
CA MET A 190 1.42 8.92 -15.52
C MET A 190 1.57 7.95 -14.35
N LEU A 191 0.58 7.12 -14.08
CA LEU A 191 0.63 6.13 -13.00
C LEU A 191 1.75 5.09 -13.24
N GLN A 192 1.90 4.59 -14.46
CA GLN A 192 2.96 3.63 -14.79
C GLN A 192 4.35 4.21 -14.62
N VAL A 193 4.58 5.40 -15.21
CA VAL A 193 5.89 6.07 -15.17
C VAL A 193 6.26 6.44 -13.74
N THR A 194 5.32 6.97 -12.96
CA THR A 194 5.55 7.31 -11.54
C THR A 194 5.75 6.09 -10.66
N SER A 195 4.98 5.01 -10.86
CA SER A 195 5.18 3.76 -10.13
C SER A 195 6.56 3.16 -10.40
N ASN A 196 7.02 3.19 -11.65
CA ASN A 196 8.35 2.70 -12.01
C ASN A 196 9.46 3.55 -11.39
N ALA A 197 9.33 4.88 -11.46
CA ALA A 197 10.30 5.79 -10.84
C ALA A 197 10.34 5.64 -9.31
N LEU A 198 9.18 5.54 -8.66
CA LEU A 198 9.09 5.31 -7.22
C LEU A 198 9.73 3.97 -6.83
N ARG A 199 9.47 2.90 -7.59
CA ARG A 199 10.11 1.59 -7.37
C ARG A 199 11.63 1.69 -7.47
N GLN A 200 12.14 2.38 -8.50
CA GLN A 200 13.58 2.59 -8.66
C GLN A 200 14.16 3.39 -7.50
N GLN A 201 13.47 4.43 -7.04
CA GLN A 201 13.89 5.24 -5.90
C GLN A 201 13.94 4.41 -4.61
N VAL A 202 12.90 3.62 -4.34
CA VAL A 202 12.84 2.71 -3.18
C VAL A 202 14.03 1.77 -3.19
N VAL A 203 14.24 1.04 -4.30
CA VAL A 203 15.26 -0.02 -4.36
C VAL A 203 16.68 0.54 -4.41
N ASN A 204 16.92 1.59 -5.19
CA ASN A 204 18.28 2.05 -5.46
C ASN A 204 18.78 3.09 -4.45
N ASN A 205 17.88 3.88 -3.87
CA ASN A 205 18.24 4.97 -2.96
C ASN A 205 17.81 4.67 -1.53
N GLU A 206 16.50 4.50 -1.31
CA GLU A 206 15.94 4.49 0.03
C GLU A 206 16.27 3.20 0.80
N ALA A 207 16.30 2.03 0.14
CA ALA A 207 16.75 0.79 0.77
C ALA A 207 18.21 0.89 1.23
N ARG A 208 19.10 1.48 0.41
CA ARG A 208 20.51 1.70 0.78
C ARG A 208 20.68 2.77 1.86
N ARG A 209 19.81 3.78 1.88
CA ARG A 209 19.76 4.80 2.93
C ARG A 209 19.35 4.16 4.25
N LEU A 210 18.28 3.37 4.26
CA LEU A 210 17.82 2.63 5.42
C LEU A 210 18.90 1.66 5.92
N GLU A 211 19.60 0.95 5.03
CA GLU A 211 20.71 0.06 5.42
C GLU A 211 21.82 0.82 6.16
N ARG A 212 22.20 2.02 5.70
CA ARG A 212 23.19 2.85 6.40
C ARG A 212 22.69 3.27 7.78
N ILE A 213 21.44 3.70 7.89
CA ILE A 213 20.83 4.07 9.17
C ILE A 213 20.80 2.88 10.13
N ILE A 214 20.49 1.66 9.65
CA ILE A 214 20.54 0.45 10.47
C ILE A 214 21.95 0.21 11.02
N LYS A 215 22.99 0.36 10.18
CA LYS A 215 24.39 0.23 10.62
C LYS A 215 24.75 1.28 11.66
N GLU A 216 24.42 2.54 11.44
CA GLU A 216 24.66 3.63 12.39
C GLU A 216 23.95 3.40 13.74
N VAL A 217 22.70 2.92 13.72
CA VAL A 217 21.95 2.58 14.95
C VAL A 217 22.59 1.39 15.68
N LEU A 218 23.04 0.36 14.94
CA LEU A 218 23.74 -0.78 15.54
C LEU A 218 25.08 -0.36 16.16
N GLU A 219 25.84 0.51 15.50
CA GLU A 219 27.09 1.08 16.02
C GLU A 219 26.83 1.87 17.31
N GLU A 220 25.85 2.78 17.33
CA GLU A 220 25.45 3.55 18.51
C GLU A 220 25.05 2.63 19.68
N TYR A 221 24.27 1.58 19.40
CA TYR A 221 23.91 0.60 20.43
C TYR A 221 25.11 -0.20 20.92
N SER A 222 26.05 -0.54 20.04
CA SER A 222 27.24 -1.31 20.39
C SER A 222 28.16 -0.57 21.37
N GLU A 223 28.22 0.76 21.26
CA GLU A 223 29.00 1.62 22.15
C GLU A 223 28.37 1.74 23.55
N ASN A 224 27.03 1.65 23.64
CA ASN A 224 26.31 1.76 24.89
C ASN A 224 26.08 0.40 25.57
N LYS A 225 27.01 0.05 26.47
CA LYS A 225 26.94 -1.19 27.28
C LYS A 225 25.66 -1.34 28.10
N ASN A 226 25.05 -0.25 28.56
CA ASN A 226 23.81 -0.33 29.34
C ASN A 226 22.64 -0.73 28.44
N THR A 227 22.55 -0.12 27.25
CA THR A 227 21.56 -0.47 26.25
C THR A 227 21.71 -1.92 25.80
N LEU A 228 22.94 -2.39 25.52
CA LEU A 228 23.18 -3.79 25.18
C LEU A 228 22.74 -4.77 26.28
N LYS A 229 23.02 -4.47 27.56
CA LYS A 229 22.57 -5.31 28.68
C LYS A 229 21.04 -5.43 28.73
N THR A 230 20.33 -4.35 28.42
CA THR A 230 18.87 -4.36 28.42
C THR A 230 18.27 -5.06 27.20
N LEU A 231 18.96 -5.04 26.06
CA LEU A 231 18.44 -5.57 24.78
C LEU A 231 18.90 -6.99 24.46
N LEU A 232 20.06 -7.43 24.99
CA LEU A 232 20.59 -8.77 24.80
C LEU A 232 20.25 -9.63 26.02
N THR A 233 18.96 -9.95 26.16
CA THR A 233 18.46 -10.76 27.27
C THR A 233 17.97 -12.12 26.77
N GLY A 234 18.03 -13.14 27.62
CA GLY A 234 17.54 -14.48 27.28
C GLY A 234 18.18 -15.58 28.10
N ARG A 235 17.59 -16.79 28.05
CA ARG A 235 18.03 -17.94 28.85
C ARG A 235 19.50 -18.31 28.66
N ARG A 236 20.03 -18.15 27.45
CA ARG A 236 21.44 -18.43 27.15
C ARG A 236 22.37 -17.36 27.74
N VAL A 237 21.93 -16.10 27.80
CA VAL A 237 22.68 -15.02 28.43
C VAL A 237 22.72 -15.24 29.94
N THR A 238 21.59 -15.56 30.56
CA THR A 238 21.54 -15.85 32.00
C THR A 238 22.40 -17.06 32.36
N LEU A 239 22.33 -18.15 31.56
CA LEU A 239 23.19 -19.32 31.76
C LEU A 239 24.68 -18.98 31.60
N ALA A 240 25.05 -18.13 30.64
CA ALA A 240 26.43 -17.72 30.45
C ALA A 240 26.94 -16.84 31.61
N GLU A 241 26.09 -15.98 32.16
CA GLU A 241 26.38 -15.19 33.35
C GLU A 241 26.56 -16.09 34.57
N GLU A 242 25.65 -17.03 34.80
CA GLU A 242 25.76 -18.04 35.87
C GLU A 242 27.06 -18.85 35.73
N LEU A 243 27.37 -19.35 34.54
CA LEU A 243 28.59 -20.13 34.29
C LEU A 243 29.86 -19.30 34.55
N LYS A 244 29.85 -18.00 34.22
CA LYS A 244 30.94 -17.08 34.55
C LYS A 244 31.08 -16.89 36.06
N THR A 245 29.97 -16.74 36.80
CA THR A 245 30.01 -16.63 38.26
C THR A 245 30.54 -17.91 38.91
N VAL A 246 30.14 -19.09 38.42
CA VAL A 246 30.63 -20.38 38.91
C VAL A 246 32.12 -20.50 38.70
N ARG A 247 32.65 -20.16 37.51
CA ARG A 247 34.09 -20.18 37.25
C ARG A 247 34.85 -19.24 38.18
N GLN A 248 34.34 -18.03 38.43
CA GLN A 248 34.96 -17.10 39.37
C GLN A 248 35.00 -17.63 40.82
N ILE A 249 33.97 -18.37 41.24
CA ILE A 249 33.95 -19.01 42.56
C ILE A 249 35.01 -20.13 42.61
N GLN A 250 35.12 -20.93 41.56
CA GLN A 250 36.15 -21.98 41.45
C GLN A 250 37.56 -21.40 41.53
N ASP A 251 37.85 -20.34 40.76
CA ASP A 251 39.17 -19.68 40.75
C ASP A 251 39.53 -19.18 42.17
N LYS A 252 38.59 -18.54 42.87
CA LYS A 252 38.80 -18.09 44.26
C LYS A 252 38.98 -19.22 45.26
N LEU A 253 38.29 -20.35 45.08
CA LEU A 253 38.46 -21.53 45.92
C LEU A 253 39.85 -22.16 45.70
N GLU A 254 40.32 -22.22 44.45
CA GLU A 254 41.68 -22.68 44.15
C GLU A 254 42.74 -21.76 44.76
N GLU A 255 42.58 -20.44 44.67
CA GLU A 255 43.45 -19.47 45.35
C GLU A 255 43.47 -19.69 46.87
N PHE A 256 42.30 -19.92 47.49
CA PHE A 256 42.20 -20.20 48.92
C PHE A 256 42.87 -21.51 49.33
N ILE A 257 42.68 -22.59 48.56
CA ILE A 257 43.35 -23.89 48.79
C ILE A 257 44.87 -23.74 48.67
N GLN A 258 45.35 -22.99 47.67
CA GLN A 258 46.78 -22.73 47.50
C GLN A 258 47.36 -21.92 48.67
N ALA A 259 46.62 -20.95 49.21
CA ALA A 259 47.02 -20.20 50.40
C ALA A 259 47.10 -21.11 51.64
N LEU A 260 46.09 -21.94 51.87
CA LEU A 260 46.07 -22.90 52.99
C LEU A 260 47.24 -23.90 52.94
N ASN A 261 47.60 -24.39 51.76
CA ASN A 261 48.72 -25.31 51.60
C ASN A 261 50.10 -24.65 51.79
N LYS A 262 50.20 -23.32 51.75
CA LYS A 262 51.44 -22.58 52.05
C LYS A 262 51.62 -22.29 53.55
N GLU A 263 50.56 -22.40 54.35
CA GLU A 263 50.60 -22.18 55.80
C GLU A 263 50.87 -23.47 56.62
N LYS A 264 50.98 -24.64 55.97
CA LYS A 264 51.46 -25.90 56.55
C LYS A 264 52.90 -26.18 56.17
#